data_AF-A0A2T1D9I6-F1
#
_entry.id   AF-A0A2T1D9I6-F1
#
_cell.length_a   1.000
_cell.length_b   1.000
_cell.length_c   1.000
_cell.angle_alpha   90.00
_cell.angle_beta   90.00
_cell.angle_gamma   90.00
#
_symmetry.space_group_name_H-M   'P 1'
#
loop_
_entity.id
_entity.type
_entity.pdbx_description
1 polymer ?
#
loop_
_entity_poly.entity_id
_entity_poly.type
_entity_poly.pdbx_seq_one_letter_code
_entity_poly.pdbx_strand_id
1 'polypeptide(L)'
;MSLFEQHRQHLTETEAPLAARMRPRTLDEFIGQDAIVGPGRLLRRAIQADQLSSLIFYGPPGTGKTTLARIIANATRAHFISINAVLSGVKEIREAISTAQEKRGMHSQKTILFVDEVHRFNKAQQDALLPWVENGTVILIGATTENPYFEVNKALVSRSRIFQLKPLEENDLYRVAEQALSDQERGYGRLNVQLEAEALSHLVNVANGDARALLNALELAVETTSANEDGTIFISLTVAEESIQQRAVLYDKEGDAHFDTISAFIKSIRGSDPDATLYWLARMVYAGEDPRFIFRRMLILASEDVGLADPSAVAIVHACAESFDRVGMPEGRYPLAQAALYLATAPKSNSVMGFFDALSAVEQAQEGEVPNHLRDAKRDKHGFGHGAGYLYPHSYREHWVAQQYLPGSLQGQVFYQPSDRGYEDQVRQQVARHREAQLAAMVEGTGVALPEILTFSPANSVTDRWLQRTLSQTGERLATIRDRVFTLANPQRHHLILDVNAGSGLLTWEAVRRVPEGGVYAWVYGATDEKALQEQAVFLPELNRPVVIQKNFQEKFSESIPKIPPDVRFDRIIGRNVLLNEIDKNAVVQSLAETLC
;
A
#
# COMPACT_ATOMS: atom_id res chain seq x y z
N MET A 1 -16.28 29.59 -47.61
CA MET A 1 -17.43 29.28 -46.74
C MET A 1 -18.63 30.05 -47.25
N SER A 2 -19.80 29.41 -47.30
CA SER A 2 -21.06 30.07 -47.69
C SER A 2 -21.58 30.99 -46.57
N LEU A 3 -22.42 31.98 -46.90
CA LEU A 3 -23.10 32.83 -45.91
C LEU A 3 -23.90 32.03 -44.87
N PHE A 4 -24.43 30.86 -45.27
CA PHE A 4 -25.14 29.94 -44.37
C PHE A 4 -24.21 29.20 -43.42
N GLU A 5 -23.00 28.83 -43.85
CA GLU A 5 -21.98 28.23 -42.98
C GLU A 5 -21.47 29.26 -41.95
N GLN A 6 -21.25 30.50 -42.38
CA GLN A 6 -20.85 31.59 -41.47
C GLN A 6 -21.93 31.89 -40.44
N HIS A 7 -23.21 31.92 -40.83
CA HIS A 7 -24.31 32.13 -39.91
C HIS A 7 -24.49 30.96 -38.93
N ARG A 8 -24.38 29.70 -39.41
CA ARG A 8 -24.39 28.52 -38.54
C ARG A 8 -23.24 28.53 -37.54
N GLN A 9 -22.04 28.90 -37.98
CA GLN A 9 -20.87 28.94 -37.13
C GLN A 9 -21.00 30.05 -36.07
N HIS A 10 -21.49 31.22 -36.47
CA HIS A 10 -21.80 32.31 -35.55
C HIS A 10 -22.86 31.92 -34.51
N LEU A 11 -23.95 31.27 -34.92
CA LEU A 11 -24.99 30.78 -33.99
C LEU A 11 -24.41 29.74 -33.00
N THR A 12 -23.60 28.80 -33.51
CA THR A 12 -22.95 27.78 -32.68
C THR A 12 -21.98 28.40 -31.67
N GLU A 13 -21.33 29.51 -32.01
CA GLU A 13 -20.42 30.24 -31.12
C GLU A 13 -21.16 31.09 -30.08
N THR A 14 -22.31 31.68 -30.43
CA THR A 14 -23.13 32.48 -29.49
C THR A 14 -23.99 31.63 -28.55
N GLU A 15 -24.44 30.45 -28.98
CA GLU A 15 -25.24 29.52 -28.16
C GLU A 15 -24.37 28.49 -27.40
N ALA A 16 -23.05 28.59 -27.52
CA ALA A 16 -22.15 27.71 -26.79
C ALA A 16 -22.15 28.01 -25.28
N PRO A 17 -21.99 26.98 -24.42
CA PRO A 17 -21.83 27.19 -22.98
C PRO A 17 -20.71 28.17 -22.64
N LEU A 18 -20.82 28.89 -21.54
CA LEU A 18 -19.88 29.91 -21.08
C LEU A 18 -18.47 29.33 -20.97
N ALA A 19 -18.33 28.11 -20.45
CA ALA A 19 -17.05 27.42 -20.36
C ALA A 19 -16.37 27.16 -21.73
N ALA A 20 -17.15 27.08 -22.81
CA ALA A 20 -16.63 26.99 -24.17
C ALA A 20 -16.30 28.38 -24.75
N ARG A 21 -17.17 29.38 -24.52
CA ARG A 21 -16.97 30.77 -24.96
C ARG A 21 -15.73 31.40 -24.31
N MET A 22 -15.57 31.25 -23.00
CA MET A 22 -14.49 31.81 -22.19
C MET A 22 -13.14 31.07 -22.32
N ARG A 23 -13.00 30.12 -23.25
CA ARG A 23 -11.73 29.42 -23.44
C ARG A 23 -10.60 30.42 -23.78
N PRO A 24 -9.49 30.41 -23.02
CA PRO A 24 -8.30 31.20 -23.33
C PRO A 24 -7.81 30.99 -24.77
N ARG A 25 -7.52 32.10 -25.47
CA ARG A 25 -7.00 32.08 -26.85
C ARG A 25 -5.47 32.11 -26.89
N THR A 26 -4.85 32.68 -25.86
CA THR A 26 -3.41 32.90 -25.74
C THR A 26 -2.86 32.35 -24.43
N LEU A 27 -1.53 32.19 -24.32
CA LEU A 27 -0.89 31.79 -23.07
C LEU A 27 -1.03 32.85 -21.96
N ASP A 28 -1.25 34.12 -22.31
CA ASP A 28 -1.42 35.19 -21.33
C ASP A 28 -2.84 35.19 -20.72
N GLU A 29 -3.83 34.66 -21.43
CA GLU A 29 -5.18 34.42 -20.92
C GLU A 29 -5.29 33.13 -20.08
N PHE A 30 -4.25 32.30 -20.01
CA PHE A 30 -4.32 30.99 -19.36
C PHE A 30 -3.94 31.09 -17.88
N ILE A 31 -4.91 30.81 -17.00
CA ILE A 31 -4.80 31.04 -15.55
C ILE A 31 -4.37 29.76 -14.80
N GLY A 32 -3.53 29.92 -13.77
CA GLY A 32 -3.23 28.93 -12.72
C GLY A 32 -2.21 27.83 -13.03
N GLN A 33 -1.48 27.91 -14.15
CA GLN A 33 -0.47 26.91 -14.52
C GLN A 33 0.93 27.54 -14.70
N ASP A 34 1.26 28.56 -13.91
CA ASP A 34 2.53 29.30 -14.01
C ASP A 34 3.79 28.43 -13.82
N ALA A 35 3.67 27.31 -13.12
CA ALA A 35 4.75 26.35 -12.95
C ALA A 35 5.20 25.73 -14.30
N ILE A 36 4.28 25.56 -15.25
CA ILE A 36 4.55 24.95 -16.56
C ILE A 36 4.57 25.98 -17.69
N VAL A 37 3.69 26.99 -17.67
CA VAL A 37 3.52 27.98 -18.75
C VAL A 37 3.79 29.42 -18.32
N GLY A 38 4.33 29.63 -17.12
CA GLY A 38 4.76 30.96 -16.68
C GLY A 38 5.92 31.51 -17.53
N PRO A 39 6.20 32.83 -17.45
CA PRO A 39 7.32 33.44 -18.14
C PRO A 39 8.65 32.71 -17.87
N GLY A 40 9.40 32.40 -18.93
CA GLY A 40 10.69 31.70 -18.83
C GLY A 40 10.62 30.18 -18.65
N ARG A 41 9.44 29.59 -18.43
CA ARG A 41 9.27 28.12 -18.29
C ARG A 41 9.51 27.39 -19.61
N LEU A 42 9.95 26.13 -19.49
CA LEU A 42 10.36 25.29 -20.63
C LEU A 42 9.25 25.13 -21.67
N LEU A 43 8.01 24.85 -21.25
CA LEU A 43 6.90 24.63 -22.18
C LEU A 43 6.56 25.94 -22.91
N ARG A 44 6.45 27.07 -22.20
CA ARG A 44 6.22 28.39 -22.84
C ARG A 44 7.30 28.74 -23.85
N ARG A 45 8.59 28.54 -23.51
CA ARG A 45 9.71 28.76 -24.43
C ARG A 45 9.66 27.86 -25.66
N ALA A 46 9.30 26.58 -25.48
CA ALA A 46 9.17 25.63 -26.59
C ALA A 46 8.01 25.99 -27.53
N ILE A 47 6.88 26.45 -26.98
CA ILE A 47 5.73 26.94 -27.75
C ILE A 47 6.13 28.18 -28.56
N GLN A 48 6.77 29.17 -27.91
CA GLN A 48 7.20 30.41 -28.56
C GLN A 48 8.27 30.20 -29.64
N ALA A 49 9.14 29.19 -29.47
CA ALA A 49 10.15 28.83 -30.46
C ALA A 49 9.62 27.90 -31.57
N ASP A 50 8.35 27.48 -31.53
CA ASP A 50 7.76 26.46 -32.42
C ASP A 50 8.61 25.16 -32.50
N GLN A 51 9.19 24.78 -31.35
CA GLN A 51 10.04 23.59 -31.17
C GLN A 51 9.37 22.60 -30.22
N LEU A 52 8.18 22.13 -30.61
CA LEU A 52 7.39 21.18 -29.83
C LEU A 52 7.63 19.74 -30.27
N SER A 53 7.94 18.89 -29.30
CA SER A 53 7.80 17.44 -29.41
C SER A 53 6.41 17.00 -28.92
N SER A 54 6.08 15.72 -29.07
CA SER A 54 4.87 15.15 -28.48
C SER A 54 4.78 15.42 -26.97
N LEU A 55 3.57 15.64 -26.49
CA LEU A 55 3.24 16.04 -25.12
C LEU A 55 2.17 15.11 -24.55
N ILE A 56 2.23 14.86 -23.24
CA ILE A 56 1.14 14.25 -22.49
C ILE A 56 0.83 15.15 -21.30
N PHE A 57 -0.40 15.67 -21.27
CA PHE A 57 -0.96 16.42 -20.16
C PHE A 57 -1.74 15.48 -19.25
N TYR A 58 -1.39 15.45 -17.97
CA TYR A 58 -2.16 14.73 -16.96
C TYR A 58 -2.54 15.63 -15.79
N GLY A 59 -3.71 15.42 -15.25
CA GLY A 59 -4.22 16.22 -14.13
C GLY A 59 -5.75 16.16 -14.02
N PRO A 60 -6.33 16.70 -12.94
CA PRO A 60 -7.76 16.64 -12.70
C PRO A 60 -8.59 17.33 -13.80
N PRO A 61 -9.90 17.06 -13.89
CA PRO A 61 -10.80 17.79 -14.80
C PRO A 61 -10.74 19.31 -14.52
N GLY A 62 -11.17 20.11 -15.49
CA GLY A 62 -11.22 21.57 -15.31
C GLY A 62 -9.90 22.33 -15.39
N THR A 63 -8.75 21.67 -15.25
CA THR A 63 -7.41 22.29 -15.21
C THR A 63 -6.92 22.91 -16.53
N GLY A 64 -7.68 22.77 -17.62
CA GLY A 64 -7.37 23.42 -18.90
C GLY A 64 -6.53 22.61 -19.90
N LYS A 65 -6.42 21.28 -19.76
CA LYS A 65 -5.67 20.40 -20.70
C LYS A 65 -6.05 20.61 -22.17
N THR A 66 -7.34 20.51 -22.50
CA THR A 66 -7.86 20.70 -23.86
C THR A 66 -7.65 22.13 -24.36
N THR A 67 -7.77 23.11 -23.48
CA THR A 67 -7.55 24.53 -23.79
C THR A 67 -6.09 24.78 -24.14
N LEU A 68 -5.16 24.25 -23.32
CA LEU A 68 -3.73 24.40 -23.54
C LEU A 68 -3.30 23.79 -24.88
N ALA A 69 -3.83 22.63 -25.25
CA ALA A 69 -3.57 22.02 -26.56
C ALA A 69 -4.00 22.92 -27.73
N ARG A 70 -5.13 23.62 -27.60
CA ARG A 70 -5.62 24.58 -28.61
C ARG A 70 -4.77 25.84 -28.68
N ILE A 71 -4.37 26.40 -27.53
CA ILE A 71 -3.46 27.55 -27.47
C ILE A 71 -2.14 27.21 -28.17
N ILE A 72 -1.61 26.02 -27.92
CA ILE A 72 -0.39 25.53 -28.56
C ILE A 72 -0.52 25.48 -30.08
N ALA A 73 -1.65 24.95 -30.59
CA ALA A 73 -1.89 24.88 -32.03
C ALA A 73 -2.03 26.26 -32.67
N ASN A 74 -2.73 27.18 -32.01
CA ASN A 74 -2.86 28.57 -32.47
C ASN A 74 -1.51 29.29 -32.49
N ALA A 75 -0.70 29.13 -31.44
CA ALA A 75 0.61 29.75 -31.32
C ALA A 75 1.60 29.25 -32.38
N THR A 76 1.55 27.94 -32.70
CA THR A 76 2.43 27.32 -33.71
C THR A 76 1.85 27.33 -35.13
N ARG A 77 0.65 27.88 -35.33
CA ARG A 77 -0.10 27.85 -36.60
C ARG A 77 -0.25 26.44 -37.18
N ALA A 78 -0.24 25.43 -36.31
CA ALA A 78 -0.40 24.04 -36.68
C ALA A 78 -1.87 23.72 -36.96
N HIS A 79 -2.12 22.80 -37.89
CA HIS A 79 -3.46 22.25 -38.08
C HIS A 79 -3.84 21.40 -36.86
N PHE A 80 -4.99 21.67 -36.25
CA PHE A 80 -5.44 20.98 -35.04
C PHE A 80 -6.51 19.95 -35.35
N ILE A 81 -6.23 18.68 -35.04
CA ILE A 81 -7.19 17.58 -35.13
C ILE A 81 -7.45 17.06 -33.71
N SER A 82 -8.72 16.95 -33.33
CA SER A 82 -9.14 16.49 -32.01
C SER A 82 -9.87 15.16 -32.10
N ILE A 83 -9.44 14.18 -31.31
CA ILE A 83 -10.06 12.86 -31.20
C ILE A 83 -10.39 12.61 -29.73
N ASN A 84 -11.58 12.07 -29.45
CA ASN A 84 -11.94 11.59 -28.12
C ASN A 84 -11.75 10.08 -28.06
N ALA A 85 -10.85 9.58 -27.20
CA ALA A 85 -10.49 8.17 -27.14
C ALA A 85 -11.66 7.22 -26.78
N VAL A 86 -12.71 7.73 -26.11
CA VAL A 86 -13.89 6.94 -25.74
C VAL A 86 -14.75 6.60 -26.96
N LEU A 87 -14.88 7.53 -27.90
CA LEU A 87 -15.77 7.41 -29.05
C LEU A 87 -15.03 6.96 -30.33
N SER A 88 -13.71 6.91 -30.29
CA SER A 88 -12.89 6.75 -31.50
C SER A 88 -12.28 5.37 -31.61
N GLY A 89 -12.48 4.73 -32.76
CA GLY A 89 -11.83 3.49 -33.15
C GLY A 89 -10.53 3.73 -33.93
N VAL A 90 -10.03 2.66 -34.54
CA VAL A 90 -8.80 2.72 -35.38
C VAL A 90 -9.06 3.48 -36.69
N LYS A 91 -10.31 3.56 -37.14
CA LYS A 91 -10.68 4.24 -38.39
C LYS A 91 -10.47 5.75 -38.29
N GLU A 92 -10.97 6.36 -37.23
CA GLU A 92 -10.88 7.80 -36.96
C GLU A 92 -9.40 8.24 -36.82
N ILE A 93 -8.58 7.38 -36.19
CA ILE A 93 -7.13 7.60 -36.12
C ILE A 93 -6.52 7.64 -37.53
N ARG A 94 -6.85 6.67 -38.39
CA ARG A 94 -6.32 6.63 -39.77
C ARG A 94 -6.77 7.82 -40.60
N GLU A 95 -8.02 8.26 -40.46
CA GLU A 95 -8.54 9.45 -41.13
C GLU A 95 -7.77 10.70 -40.70
N ALA A 96 -7.55 10.88 -39.39
CA ALA A 96 -6.75 11.99 -38.86
C ALA A 96 -5.31 11.99 -39.39
N ILE A 97 -4.67 10.82 -39.48
CA ILE A 97 -3.33 10.69 -40.05
C ILE A 97 -3.34 11.03 -41.55
N SER A 98 -4.34 10.55 -42.31
CA SER A 98 -4.47 10.87 -43.74
C SER A 98 -4.55 12.38 -43.97
N THR A 99 -5.39 13.08 -43.19
CA THR A 99 -5.48 14.54 -43.23
C THR A 99 -4.16 15.21 -42.86
N ALA A 100 -3.45 14.70 -41.84
CA ALA A 100 -2.15 15.23 -41.44
C ALA A 100 -1.10 15.11 -42.56
N GLN A 101 -1.08 13.98 -43.26
CA GLN A 101 -0.19 13.75 -44.40
C GLN A 101 -0.51 14.69 -45.57
N GLU A 102 -1.78 14.88 -45.89
CA GLU A 102 -2.22 15.80 -46.94
C GLU A 102 -1.79 17.26 -46.63
N LYS A 103 -2.04 17.74 -45.41
CA LYS A 103 -1.65 19.08 -44.97
C LYS A 103 -0.13 19.29 -45.00
N ARG A 104 0.63 18.27 -44.60
CA ARG A 104 2.10 18.30 -44.68
C ARG A 104 2.58 18.33 -46.13
N GLY A 105 2.00 17.52 -47.01
CA GLY A 105 2.42 17.41 -48.41
C GLY A 105 2.05 18.63 -49.26
N MET A 106 0.85 19.17 -49.10
CA MET A 106 0.35 20.28 -49.94
C MET A 106 0.76 21.66 -49.42
N HIS A 107 0.84 21.83 -48.09
CA HIS A 107 0.99 23.15 -47.47
C HIS A 107 2.20 23.28 -46.54
N SER A 108 3.02 22.22 -46.41
CA SER A 108 4.13 22.17 -45.43
C SER A 108 3.70 22.55 -44.01
N GLN A 109 2.42 22.32 -43.67
CA GLN A 109 1.83 22.70 -42.40
C GLN A 109 1.96 21.55 -41.40
N LYS A 110 2.47 21.85 -40.20
CA LYS A 110 2.53 20.90 -39.08
C LYS A 110 1.12 20.56 -38.61
N THR A 111 0.90 19.33 -38.14
CA THR A 111 -0.38 18.90 -37.58
C THR A 111 -0.20 18.47 -36.12
N ILE A 112 -1.06 18.99 -35.25
CA ILE A 112 -1.20 18.57 -33.86
C ILE A 112 -2.40 17.63 -33.78
N LEU A 113 -2.14 16.41 -33.33
CA LEU A 113 -3.16 15.42 -33.03
C LEU A 113 -3.43 15.43 -31.53
N PHE A 114 -4.55 16.01 -31.13
CA PHE A 114 -5.02 15.99 -29.75
C PHE A 114 -5.87 14.75 -29.49
N VAL A 115 -5.51 13.98 -28.46
CA VAL A 115 -6.25 12.79 -28.02
C VAL A 115 -6.72 13.03 -26.59
N ASP A 116 -8.02 13.23 -26.42
CA ASP A 116 -8.64 13.36 -25.10
C ASP A 116 -8.88 11.99 -24.47
N GLU A 117 -8.71 11.90 -23.16
CA GLU A 117 -8.77 10.67 -22.37
C GLU A 117 -7.93 9.52 -22.95
N VAL A 118 -6.66 9.80 -23.30
CA VAL A 118 -5.77 8.85 -24.00
C VAL A 118 -5.60 7.50 -23.28
N HIS A 119 -5.83 7.44 -21.96
CA HIS A 119 -5.86 6.19 -21.19
C HIS A 119 -6.96 5.20 -21.63
N ARG A 120 -7.99 5.67 -22.35
CA ARG A 120 -9.08 4.82 -22.85
C ARG A 120 -8.72 4.06 -24.13
N PHE A 121 -7.65 4.44 -24.81
CA PHE A 121 -7.16 3.66 -25.95
C PHE A 121 -6.53 2.35 -25.50
N ASN A 122 -6.92 1.27 -26.16
CA ASN A 122 -6.25 -0.01 -25.99
C ASN A 122 -4.82 0.04 -26.57
N LYS A 123 -4.01 -0.95 -26.21
CA LYS A 123 -2.60 -1.02 -26.63
C LYS A 123 -2.41 -0.96 -28.16
N ALA A 124 -3.29 -1.61 -28.93
CA ALA A 124 -3.21 -1.62 -30.38
C ALA A 124 -3.49 -0.24 -31.00
N GLN A 125 -4.43 0.52 -30.45
CA GLN A 125 -4.72 1.91 -30.86
C GLN A 125 -3.55 2.84 -30.56
N GLN A 126 -2.91 2.67 -29.39
CA GLN A 126 -1.73 3.43 -29.02
C GLN A 126 -0.52 3.10 -29.92
N ASP A 127 -0.30 1.82 -30.20
CA ASP A 127 0.78 1.36 -31.07
C ASP A 127 0.59 1.84 -32.53
N ALA A 128 -0.65 1.99 -32.98
CA ALA A 128 -0.95 2.51 -34.32
C ALA A 128 -0.53 3.99 -34.52
N LEU A 129 -0.35 4.76 -33.45
CA LEU A 129 0.10 6.15 -33.50
C LEU A 129 1.62 6.28 -33.59
N LEU A 130 2.38 5.29 -33.12
CA LEU A 130 3.83 5.38 -32.96
C LEU A 130 4.59 5.76 -34.25
N PRO A 131 4.35 5.13 -35.41
CA PRO A 131 5.12 5.43 -36.62
C PRO A 131 4.97 6.90 -37.05
N TRP A 132 3.79 7.48 -36.82
CA TRP A 132 3.43 8.84 -37.23
C TRP A 132 3.95 9.91 -36.29
N VAL A 133 4.14 9.54 -35.02
CA VAL A 133 4.83 10.38 -34.03
C VAL A 133 6.33 10.37 -34.31
N GLU A 134 6.92 9.21 -34.58
CA GLU A 134 8.37 9.07 -34.84
C GLU A 134 8.84 9.79 -36.10
N ASN A 135 8.06 9.71 -37.20
CA ASN A 135 8.40 10.37 -38.46
C ASN A 135 7.95 11.85 -38.52
N GLY A 136 7.40 12.37 -37.41
CA GLY A 136 6.95 13.76 -37.27
C GLY A 136 5.76 14.13 -38.17
N THR A 137 4.96 13.17 -38.62
CA THR A 137 3.72 13.46 -39.37
C THR A 137 2.71 14.16 -38.47
N VAL A 138 2.63 13.75 -37.21
CA VAL A 138 1.81 14.39 -36.20
C VAL A 138 2.63 14.69 -34.94
N ILE A 139 2.36 15.84 -34.33
CA ILE A 139 2.77 16.13 -32.95
C ILE A 139 1.61 15.68 -32.06
N LEU A 140 1.81 14.62 -31.28
CA LEU A 140 0.77 14.09 -30.40
C LEU A 140 0.66 14.95 -29.15
N ILE A 141 -0.55 15.36 -28.79
CA ILE A 141 -0.88 15.91 -27.48
C ILE A 141 -1.94 15.01 -26.83
N GLY A 142 -1.54 14.16 -25.89
CA GLY A 142 -2.46 13.34 -25.11
C GLY A 142 -2.94 14.07 -23.86
N ALA A 143 -4.23 13.96 -23.52
CA ALA A 143 -4.78 14.41 -22.24
C ALA A 143 -5.34 13.22 -21.46
N THR A 144 -5.09 13.18 -20.15
CA THR A 144 -5.63 12.15 -19.26
C THR A 144 -5.87 12.71 -17.85
N THR A 145 -6.85 12.16 -17.15
CA THR A 145 -7.04 12.38 -15.70
C THR A 145 -6.22 11.42 -14.84
N GLU A 146 -5.89 10.24 -15.38
CA GLU A 146 -5.11 9.19 -14.75
C GLU A 146 -3.60 9.39 -14.92
N ASN A 147 -2.79 8.70 -14.11
CA ASN A 147 -1.33 8.75 -14.19
C ASN A 147 -0.81 8.09 -15.50
N PRO A 148 -0.13 8.84 -16.39
CA PRO A 148 0.25 8.34 -17.71
C PRO A 148 1.31 7.23 -17.69
N TYR A 149 2.09 7.08 -16.61
CA TYR A 149 3.11 6.04 -16.52
C TYR A 149 2.51 4.63 -16.39
N PHE A 150 1.24 4.51 -16.02
CA PHE A 150 0.52 3.24 -15.88
C PHE A 150 -0.40 2.96 -17.07
N GLU A 151 -1.17 3.95 -17.50
CA GLU A 151 -2.23 3.79 -18.51
C GLU A 151 -1.78 3.97 -19.96
N VAL A 152 -0.70 4.72 -20.18
CA VAL A 152 -0.14 4.94 -21.52
C VAL A 152 1.05 4.01 -21.75
N ASN A 153 1.14 3.42 -22.94
CA ASN A 153 2.20 2.50 -23.28
C ASN A 153 3.59 3.18 -23.14
N LYS A 154 4.59 2.39 -22.74
CA LYS A 154 5.95 2.90 -22.51
C LYS A 154 6.56 3.54 -23.76
N ALA A 155 6.12 3.11 -24.95
CA ALA A 155 6.63 3.61 -26.23
C ALA A 155 6.18 5.05 -26.54
N LEU A 156 4.92 5.42 -26.26
CA LEU A 156 4.45 6.80 -26.40
C LEU A 156 5.01 7.68 -25.29
N VAL A 157 5.06 7.16 -24.06
CA VAL A 157 5.65 7.87 -22.92
C VAL A 157 7.11 8.23 -23.19
N SER A 158 7.92 7.30 -23.74
CA SER A 158 9.34 7.57 -24.01
C SER A 158 9.57 8.60 -25.14
N ARG A 159 8.55 8.85 -25.98
CA ARG A 159 8.60 9.79 -27.12
C ARG A 159 7.87 11.11 -26.83
N SER A 160 7.29 11.24 -25.64
CA SER A 160 6.48 12.40 -25.25
C SER A 160 7.03 13.03 -23.97
N ARG A 161 6.90 14.35 -23.85
CA ARG A 161 7.16 15.04 -22.60
C ARG A 161 5.89 15.06 -21.75
N ILE A 162 6.01 14.64 -20.50
CA ILE A 162 4.88 14.60 -19.57
C ILE A 162 4.84 15.90 -18.78
N PHE A 163 3.67 16.54 -18.74
CA PHE A 163 3.42 17.74 -17.93
C PHE A 163 2.20 17.52 -17.03
N GLN A 164 2.40 17.74 -15.74
CA GLN A 164 1.32 17.72 -14.75
C GLN A 164 0.63 19.07 -14.69
N LEU A 165 -0.69 19.09 -14.84
CA LEU A 165 -1.52 20.24 -14.51
C LEU A 165 -2.08 20.04 -13.11
N LYS A 166 -1.95 21.08 -12.27
CA LYS A 166 -2.45 21.06 -10.90
C LYS A 166 -3.90 21.59 -10.84
N PRO A 167 -4.70 21.23 -9.83
CA PRO A 167 -5.93 21.97 -9.52
C PRO A 167 -5.65 23.47 -9.44
N LEU A 168 -6.60 24.29 -9.87
CA LEU A 168 -6.50 25.74 -9.75
C LEU A 168 -6.63 26.15 -8.28
N GLU A 169 -5.86 27.15 -7.86
CA GLU A 169 -6.00 27.73 -6.52
C GLU A 169 -7.25 28.63 -6.46
N GLU A 170 -7.75 28.93 -5.26
CA GLU A 170 -8.94 29.79 -5.10
C GLU A 170 -8.76 31.14 -5.80
N ASN A 171 -7.59 31.77 -5.65
CA ASN A 171 -7.26 33.04 -6.31
C ASN A 171 -7.32 32.93 -7.84
N ASP A 172 -6.94 31.79 -8.42
CA ASP A 172 -7.06 31.56 -9.86
C ASP A 172 -8.53 31.47 -10.29
N LEU A 173 -9.37 30.80 -9.49
CA LEU A 173 -10.80 30.68 -9.74
C LEU A 173 -11.52 32.03 -9.62
N TYR A 174 -11.17 32.86 -8.63
CA TYR A 174 -11.66 34.24 -8.55
C TYR A 174 -11.32 35.02 -9.84
N ARG A 175 -10.08 34.91 -10.33
CA ARG A 175 -9.68 35.55 -11.59
C ARG A 175 -10.44 35.02 -12.80
N VAL A 176 -10.74 33.72 -12.86
CA VAL A 176 -11.57 33.13 -13.92
C VAL A 176 -12.99 33.69 -13.89
N ALA A 177 -13.60 33.81 -12.71
CA ALA A 177 -14.93 34.39 -12.56
C ALA A 177 -14.95 35.88 -12.94
N GLU A 178 -13.98 36.67 -12.46
CA GLU A 178 -13.84 38.09 -12.83
C GLU A 178 -13.65 38.26 -14.35
N GLN A 179 -12.83 37.40 -14.98
CA GLN A 179 -12.64 37.43 -16.42
C GLN A 179 -13.96 37.14 -17.15
N ALA A 180 -14.75 36.17 -16.68
CA ALA A 180 -16.06 35.86 -17.27
C ALA A 180 -17.08 36.98 -17.10
N LEU A 181 -17.08 37.68 -15.97
CA LEU A 181 -18.02 38.77 -15.68
C LEU A 181 -17.64 40.08 -16.38
N SER A 182 -16.36 40.31 -16.65
CA SER A 182 -15.86 41.54 -17.28
C SER A 182 -15.72 41.47 -18.80
N ASP A 183 -15.59 40.28 -19.39
CA ASP A 183 -15.42 40.11 -20.83
C ASP A 183 -16.72 40.47 -21.59
N GLN A 184 -16.66 41.54 -22.38
CA GLN A 184 -17.79 42.08 -23.14
C GLN A 184 -18.07 41.33 -24.46
N GLU A 185 -17.16 40.47 -24.92
CA GLU A 185 -17.30 39.75 -26.19
C GLU A 185 -17.82 38.33 -25.96
N ARG A 186 -17.26 37.63 -24.97
CA ARG A 186 -17.46 36.19 -24.72
C ARG A 186 -18.21 35.91 -23.43
N GLY A 187 -18.03 36.79 -22.45
CA GLY A 187 -18.58 36.66 -21.10
C GLY A 187 -19.87 37.46 -20.89
N TYR A 188 -20.10 37.84 -19.64
CA TYR A 188 -21.28 38.59 -19.22
C TYR A 188 -21.02 40.09 -19.02
N GLY A 189 -19.91 40.64 -19.54
CA GLY A 189 -19.58 42.06 -19.38
C GLY A 189 -20.55 43.06 -20.01
N ARG A 190 -21.52 42.59 -20.81
CA ARG A 190 -22.64 43.40 -21.33
C ARG A 190 -23.87 43.40 -20.42
N LEU A 191 -23.96 42.44 -19.51
CA LEU A 191 -25.04 42.36 -18.53
C LEU A 191 -24.60 43.09 -17.26
N ASN A 192 -25.55 43.74 -16.58
CA ASN A 192 -25.28 44.35 -15.29
C ASN A 192 -25.43 43.29 -14.19
N VAL A 193 -24.44 42.40 -14.07
CA VAL A 193 -24.43 41.33 -13.07
C VAL A 193 -23.74 41.81 -11.79
N GLN A 194 -24.42 41.68 -10.65
CA GLN A 194 -23.87 41.93 -9.33
C GLN A 194 -23.88 40.64 -8.51
N LEU A 195 -22.70 40.15 -8.12
CA LEU A 195 -22.56 39.02 -7.21
C LEU A 195 -22.26 39.50 -5.80
N GLU A 196 -22.93 38.93 -4.81
CA GLU A 196 -22.48 39.02 -3.42
C GLU A 196 -21.11 38.35 -3.26
N ALA A 197 -20.26 38.90 -2.39
CA ALA A 197 -18.94 38.32 -2.11
C ALA A 197 -19.06 36.87 -1.60
N GLU A 198 -20.04 36.61 -0.74
CA GLU A 198 -20.31 35.26 -0.21
C GLU A 198 -20.79 34.29 -1.29
N ALA A 199 -21.59 34.76 -2.26
CA ALA A 199 -22.03 33.95 -3.40
C ALA A 199 -20.86 33.56 -4.30
N LEU A 200 -19.96 34.50 -4.60
CA LEU A 200 -18.76 34.21 -5.39
C LEU A 200 -17.82 33.25 -4.66
N SER A 201 -17.58 33.46 -3.37
CA SER A 201 -16.81 32.54 -2.54
C SER A 201 -17.43 31.14 -2.51
N HIS A 202 -18.77 31.04 -2.42
CA HIS A 202 -19.47 29.75 -2.48
C HIS A 202 -19.24 29.04 -3.82
N LEU A 203 -19.40 29.73 -4.95
CA LEU A 203 -19.16 29.16 -6.28
C LEU A 203 -17.71 28.69 -6.46
N VAL A 204 -16.73 29.47 -5.97
CA VAL A 204 -15.30 29.12 -6.01
C VAL A 204 -15.01 27.88 -5.16
N ASN A 205 -15.54 27.83 -3.94
CA ASN A 205 -15.34 26.70 -3.02
C ASN A 205 -15.93 25.41 -3.59
N VAL A 206 -17.12 25.47 -4.17
CA VAL A 206 -17.78 24.31 -4.77
C VAL A 206 -17.06 23.83 -6.03
N ALA A 207 -16.47 24.74 -6.80
CA ALA A 207 -15.68 24.39 -7.98
C ALA A 207 -14.40 23.62 -7.64
N ASN A 208 -13.84 23.77 -6.43
CA ASN A 208 -12.72 23.00 -5.89
C ASN A 208 -11.56 22.76 -6.88
N GLY A 209 -11.10 23.84 -7.52
CA GLY A 209 -10.01 23.82 -8.50
C GLY A 209 -10.40 23.48 -9.95
N ASP A 210 -11.70 23.31 -10.26
CA ASP A 210 -12.23 23.08 -11.62
C ASP A 210 -12.88 24.36 -12.20
N ALA A 211 -12.17 25.04 -13.12
CA ALA A 211 -12.68 26.24 -13.80
C ALA A 211 -13.92 25.98 -14.68
N ARG A 212 -14.09 24.76 -15.22
CA ARG A 212 -15.25 24.44 -16.04
C ARG A 212 -16.49 24.31 -15.16
N ALA A 213 -16.37 23.67 -14.01
CA ALA A 213 -17.45 23.59 -13.03
C ALA A 213 -17.88 24.99 -12.55
N LEU A 214 -16.91 25.86 -12.23
CA LEU A 214 -17.16 27.26 -11.86
C LEU A 214 -17.94 28.01 -12.94
N LEU A 215 -17.47 27.97 -14.19
CA LEU A 215 -18.10 28.70 -15.29
C LEU A 215 -19.51 28.18 -15.60
N ASN A 216 -19.75 26.87 -15.47
CA ASN A 216 -21.09 26.30 -15.65
C ASN A 216 -22.04 26.73 -14.52
N ALA A 217 -21.57 26.77 -13.27
CA ALA A 217 -22.38 27.22 -12.14
C ALA A 217 -22.69 28.72 -12.24
N LEU A 218 -21.70 29.51 -12.67
CA LEU A 218 -21.88 30.94 -12.94
C LEU A 218 -22.85 31.20 -14.09
N GLU A 219 -22.75 30.44 -15.19
CA GLU A 219 -23.68 30.50 -16.31
C GLU A 219 -25.11 30.20 -15.86
N LEU A 220 -25.30 29.12 -15.08
CA LEU A 220 -26.61 28.77 -14.57
C LEU A 220 -27.18 29.87 -13.65
N ALA A 221 -26.36 30.44 -12.77
CA ALA A 221 -26.78 31.52 -11.87
C ALA A 221 -27.19 32.78 -12.62
N VAL A 222 -26.43 33.18 -13.65
CA VAL A 222 -26.73 34.37 -14.44
C VAL A 222 -27.96 34.16 -15.33
N GLU A 223 -28.09 33.00 -15.97
CA GLU A 223 -29.15 32.76 -16.96
C GLU A 223 -30.51 32.40 -16.36
N THR A 224 -30.54 31.87 -15.13
CA THR A 224 -31.81 31.54 -14.44
C THR A 224 -32.34 32.67 -13.57
N THR A 225 -31.52 33.68 -13.26
CA THR A 225 -31.93 34.82 -12.43
C THR A 225 -32.53 35.91 -13.29
N SER A 226 -33.78 36.29 -13.01
CA SER A 226 -34.44 37.42 -13.65
C SER A 226 -33.81 38.74 -13.23
N ALA A 227 -33.61 39.66 -14.17
CA ALA A 227 -33.17 41.01 -13.87
C ALA A 227 -34.22 41.79 -13.07
N ASN A 228 -33.76 42.60 -12.12
CA ASN A 228 -34.60 43.54 -11.36
C ASN A 228 -35.10 44.69 -12.25
N GLU A 229 -35.96 45.57 -11.70
CA GLU A 229 -36.54 46.72 -12.43
C GLU A 229 -35.48 47.64 -13.08
N ASP A 230 -34.28 47.71 -12.50
CA ASP A 230 -33.13 48.48 -13.03
C ASP A 230 -32.28 47.71 -14.07
N GLY A 231 -32.71 46.52 -14.51
CA GLY A 231 -31.95 45.66 -15.43
C GLY A 231 -30.73 44.97 -14.80
N THR A 232 -30.62 45.00 -13.47
CA THR A 232 -29.52 44.37 -12.72
C THR A 232 -29.85 42.92 -12.40
N ILE A 233 -28.94 42.00 -12.71
CA ILE A 233 -29.02 40.59 -12.30
C ILE A 233 -28.26 40.46 -10.98
N PHE A 234 -28.98 40.30 -9.88
CA PHE A 234 -28.40 40.19 -8.55
C PHE A 234 -28.32 38.73 -8.12
N ILE A 235 -27.10 38.22 -7.92
CA ILE A 235 -26.85 36.84 -7.52
C ILE A 235 -26.50 36.83 -6.03
N SER A 236 -27.48 36.43 -5.22
CA SER A 236 -27.32 36.19 -3.79
C SER A 236 -26.68 34.83 -3.50
N LEU A 237 -26.27 34.61 -2.25
CA LEU A 237 -25.81 33.29 -1.80
C LEU A 237 -26.83 32.17 -2.11
N THR A 238 -28.12 32.43 -1.87
CA THR A 238 -29.18 31.43 -2.12
C THR A 238 -29.30 31.05 -3.59
N VAL A 239 -29.17 32.03 -4.50
CA VAL A 239 -29.16 31.76 -5.94
C VAL A 239 -27.93 30.94 -6.32
N ALA A 240 -26.76 31.27 -5.77
CA ALA A 240 -25.55 30.49 -6.01
C ALA A 240 -25.69 29.03 -5.54
N GLU A 241 -26.28 28.81 -4.37
CA GLU A 241 -26.57 27.47 -3.83
C GLU A 241 -27.55 26.68 -4.73
N GLU A 242 -28.61 27.32 -5.24
CA GLU A 242 -29.57 26.70 -6.15
C GLU A 242 -29.01 26.43 -7.55
N SER A 243 -28.08 27.27 -8.00
CA SER A 243 -27.41 27.19 -9.30
C SER A 243 -26.37 26.06 -9.38
N ILE A 244 -26.06 25.47 -8.22
CA ILE A 244 -25.30 24.24 -8.15
C ILE A 244 -26.33 23.12 -8.02
N GLN A 245 -26.49 22.30 -9.07
CA GLN A 245 -27.20 21.02 -8.93
C GLN A 245 -26.63 20.27 -7.74
N GLN A 246 -27.41 20.15 -6.66
CA GLN A 246 -27.07 19.54 -5.37
C GLN A 246 -25.83 18.64 -5.40
N ARG A 247 -24.67 19.28 -5.23
CA ARG A 247 -23.52 18.78 -4.49
C ARG A 247 -23.15 19.85 -3.48
N ALA A 248 -24.13 20.21 -2.66
CA ALA A 248 -23.92 21.02 -1.49
C ALA A 248 -24.21 20.06 -0.30
N VAL A 249 -23.42 20.02 0.77
CA VAL A 249 -22.96 21.17 1.54
C VAL A 249 -21.82 20.76 2.51
N LEU A 250 -20.83 21.67 2.65
CA LEU A 250 -19.86 21.89 3.75
C LEU A 250 -18.80 20.80 4.07
N TYR A 251 -17.62 21.02 3.49
CA TYR A 251 -16.35 20.92 4.24
C TYR A 251 -15.85 22.35 4.50
N ASP A 252 -15.35 22.59 5.71
CA ASP A 252 -14.97 23.91 6.22
C ASP A 252 -13.80 24.55 5.45
N LYS A 253 -13.66 25.87 5.61
CA LYS A 253 -12.85 26.86 4.87
C LYS A 253 -11.33 26.63 4.77
N GLU A 254 -10.81 25.43 5.05
CA GLU A 254 -9.36 25.16 5.06
C GLU A 254 -8.93 23.94 4.22
N GLY A 255 -9.83 23.19 3.59
CA GLY A 255 -9.47 21.99 2.80
C GLY A 255 -8.92 20.80 3.63
N ASP A 256 -8.50 21.05 4.87
CA ASP A 256 -8.07 20.05 5.85
C ASP A 256 -9.25 19.20 6.37
N ALA A 257 -10.49 19.71 6.36
CA ALA A 257 -11.66 19.02 6.92
C ALA A 257 -12.02 17.70 6.21
N HIS A 258 -11.74 17.58 4.90
CA HIS A 258 -11.89 16.32 4.16
C HIS A 258 -10.88 15.28 4.67
N PHE A 259 -9.60 15.67 4.80
CA PHE A 259 -8.55 14.81 5.34
C PHE A 259 -8.84 14.43 6.79
N ASP A 260 -9.32 15.37 7.61
CA ASP A 260 -9.69 15.11 8.98
C ASP A 260 -10.87 14.16 9.10
N THR A 261 -11.86 14.28 8.22
CA THR A 261 -13.06 13.42 8.26
C THR A 261 -12.73 11.99 7.82
N ILE A 262 -11.98 11.80 6.73
CA ILE A 262 -11.52 10.45 6.35
C ILE A 262 -10.54 9.88 7.38
N SER A 263 -9.72 10.73 7.99
CA SER A 263 -8.79 10.31 9.05
C SER A 263 -9.55 9.91 10.32
N ALA A 264 -10.59 10.65 10.71
CA ALA A 264 -11.47 10.30 11.81
C ALA A 264 -12.24 9.00 11.54
N PHE A 265 -12.74 8.82 10.31
CA PHE A 265 -13.37 7.56 9.88
C PHE A 265 -12.42 6.36 10.03
N ILE A 266 -11.20 6.48 9.49
CA ILE A 266 -10.19 5.42 9.55
C ILE A 266 -9.73 5.15 10.99
N LYS A 267 -9.52 6.20 11.79
CA LYS A 267 -9.21 6.06 13.23
C LYS A 267 -10.34 5.41 14.01
N SER A 268 -11.59 5.67 13.66
CA SER A 268 -12.76 5.06 14.32
C SER A 268 -12.84 3.56 14.01
N ILE A 269 -12.61 3.18 12.75
CA ILE A 269 -12.54 1.76 12.36
C ILE A 269 -11.38 1.06 13.07
N ARG A 270 -10.18 1.67 13.07
CA ARG A 270 -8.99 1.16 13.77
C ARG A 270 -9.22 1.02 15.27
N GLY A 271 -9.91 1.99 15.87
CA GLY A 271 -10.32 2.00 17.27
C GLY A 271 -11.47 1.05 17.61
N SER A 272 -12.02 0.34 16.62
CA SER A 272 -13.15 -0.58 16.79
C SER A 272 -14.42 0.08 17.36
N ASP A 273 -14.69 1.32 16.96
CA ASP A 273 -15.91 2.05 17.30
C ASP A 273 -16.88 2.07 16.11
N PRO A 274 -17.85 1.12 16.03
CA PRO A 274 -18.78 1.04 14.90
C PRO A 274 -19.73 2.24 14.81
N ASP A 275 -20.09 2.85 15.94
CA ASP A 275 -21.01 3.99 15.98
C ASP A 275 -20.33 5.24 15.40
N ALA A 276 -19.10 5.53 15.84
CA ALA A 276 -18.30 6.61 15.26
C ALA A 276 -18.00 6.35 13.78
N THR A 277 -17.67 5.11 13.40
CA THR A 277 -17.46 4.72 12.00
C THR A 277 -18.68 5.05 11.13
N LEU A 278 -19.89 4.70 11.57
CA LEU A 278 -21.12 5.02 10.82
C LEU A 278 -21.37 6.53 10.75
N TYR A 279 -21.12 7.27 11.84
CA TYR A 279 -21.28 8.73 11.85
C TYR A 279 -20.37 9.40 10.82
N TRP A 280 -19.07 9.08 10.82
CA TRP A 280 -18.12 9.68 9.87
C TRP A 280 -18.38 9.23 8.43
N LEU A 281 -18.81 7.98 8.23
CA LEU A 281 -19.25 7.50 6.91
C LEU A 281 -20.46 8.29 6.40
N ALA A 282 -21.48 8.48 7.25
CA ALA A 282 -22.68 9.23 6.90
C ALA A 282 -22.34 10.69 6.58
N ARG A 283 -21.43 11.32 7.34
CA ARG A 283 -20.92 12.66 7.05
C ARG A 283 -20.25 12.74 5.67
N MET A 284 -19.35 11.80 5.35
CA MET A 284 -18.69 11.77 4.03
C MET A 284 -19.70 11.57 2.89
N VAL A 285 -20.62 10.61 3.03
CA VAL A 285 -21.64 10.34 2.00
C VAL A 285 -22.57 11.54 1.82
N TYR A 286 -22.95 12.21 2.92
CA TYR A 286 -23.76 13.42 2.87
C TYR A 286 -23.03 14.60 2.21
N ALA A 287 -21.73 14.75 2.48
CA ALA A 287 -20.87 15.77 1.88
C ALA A 287 -20.51 15.49 0.41
N GLY A 288 -21.00 14.39 -0.19
CA GLY A 288 -20.80 14.06 -1.60
C GLY A 288 -19.44 13.43 -1.91
N GLU A 289 -18.76 12.87 -0.91
CA GLU A 289 -17.50 12.14 -1.06
C GLU A 289 -17.64 10.97 -2.03
N ASP A 290 -16.64 10.74 -2.90
CA ASP A 290 -16.67 9.61 -3.84
C ASP A 290 -16.66 8.28 -3.08
N PRO A 291 -17.72 7.44 -3.19
CA PRO A 291 -17.75 6.12 -2.56
C PRO A 291 -16.56 5.23 -2.91
N ARG A 292 -16.00 5.36 -4.12
CA ARG A 292 -14.82 4.59 -4.53
C ARG A 292 -13.59 5.02 -3.74
N PHE A 293 -13.48 6.29 -3.37
CA PHE A 293 -12.42 6.75 -2.47
C PHE A 293 -12.56 6.12 -1.08
N ILE A 294 -13.77 6.07 -0.53
CA ILE A 294 -14.04 5.46 0.79
C ILE A 294 -13.69 3.96 0.76
N PHE A 295 -14.10 3.22 -0.29
CA PHE A 295 -13.74 1.82 -0.46
C PHE A 295 -12.23 1.59 -0.57
N ARG A 296 -11.50 2.43 -1.32
CA ARG A 296 -10.03 2.33 -1.39
C ARG A 296 -9.39 2.47 -0.01
N ARG A 297 -9.87 3.40 0.82
CA ARG A 297 -9.35 3.59 2.19
C ARG A 297 -9.68 2.40 3.10
N MET A 298 -10.87 1.81 2.96
CA MET A 298 -11.25 0.58 3.66
C MET A 298 -10.42 -0.64 3.23
N LEU A 299 -10.07 -0.77 1.93
CA LEU A 299 -9.21 -1.85 1.43
C LEU A 299 -7.80 -1.79 2.00
N ILE A 300 -7.22 -0.58 2.08
CA ILE A 300 -5.91 -0.37 2.72
C ILE A 300 -6.00 -0.76 4.20
N LEU A 301 -7.01 -0.25 4.91
CA LEU A 301 -7.24 -0.57 6.32
C LEU A 301 -7.41 -2.08 6.56
N ALA A 302 -8.14 -2.77 5.69
CA ALA A 302 -8.32 -4.23 5.78
C ALA A 302 -6.98 -4.98 5.77
N SER A 303 -5.95 -4.43 5.13
CA SER A 303 -4.60 -5.01 5.11
C SER A 303 -3.69 -4.48 6.22
N GLU A 304 -3.83 -3.19 6.58
CA GLU A 304 -2.96 -2.49 7.55
C GLU A 304 -3.37 -2.74 9.01
N ASP A 305 -4.65 -2.64 9.32
CA ASP A 305 -5.18 -2.61 10.69
C ASP A 305 -5.95 -3.88 11.08
N VAL A 306 -6.48 -4.62 10.09
CA VAL A 306 -7.08 -5.96 10.30
C VAL A 306 -6.06 -7.04 9.96
N GLY A 307 -5.38 -6.91 8.82
CA GLY A 307 -4.25 -7.74 8.42
C GLY A 307 -4.61 -9.23 8.41
N LEU A 308 -3.73 -10.05 8.98
CA LEU A 308 -3.95 -11.49 9.07
C LEU A 308 -4.83 -11.91 10.26
N ALA A 309 -5.25 -10.98 11.13
CA ALA A 309 -6.18 -11.33 12.20
C ALA A 309 -7.55 -11.77 11.63
N ASP A 310 -7.93 -11.23 10.48
CA ASP A 310 -8.98 -11.79 9.62
C ASP A 310 -8.53 -11.78 8.14
N PRO A 311 -8.02 -12.91 7.60
CA PRO A 311 -7.55 -12.99 6.22
C PRO A 311 -8.63 -12.75 5.17
N SER A 312 -9.92 -12.81 5.54
CA SER A 312 -11.03 -12.60 4.61
C SER A 312 -11.36 -11.12 4.40
N ALA A 313 -10.76 -10.22 5.19
CA ALA A 313 -11.19 -8.83 5.25
C ALA A 313 -11.08 -8.09 3.92
N VAL A 314 -9.96 -8.25 3.22
CA VAL A 314 -9.76 -7.65 1.89
C VAL A 314 -10.80 -8.17 0.89
N ALA A 315 -11.09 -9.47 0.91
CA ALA A 315 -12.04 -10.09 0.00
C ALA A 315 -13.48 -9.60 0.25
N ILE A 316 -13.87 -9.47 1.52
CA ILE A 316 -15.21 -8.97 1.90
C ILE A 316 -15.38 -7.51 1.50
N VAL A 317 -14.39 -6.66 1.76
CA VAL A 317 -14.45 -5.24 1.37
C VAL A 317 -14.46 -5.10 -0.15
N HIS A 318 -13.67 -5.90 -0.88
CA HIS A 318 -13.70 -5.93 -2.34
C HIS A 318 -15.07 -6.34 -2.87
N ALA A 319 -15.69 -7.40 -2.33
CA ALA A 319 -17.02 -7.82 -2.72
C ALA A 319 -18.08 -6.73 -2.46
N CYS A 320 -17.95 -5.97 -1.37
CA CYS A 320 -18.82 -4.83 -1.11
C CYS A 320 -18.61 -3.70 -2.13
N ALA A 321 -17.36 -3.38 -2.49
CA ALA A 321 -17.05 -2.39 -3.51
C ALA A 321 -17.59 -2.79 -4.90
N GLU A 322 -17.42 -4.05 -5.27
CA GLU A 322 -17.94 -4.59 -6.54
C GLU A 322 -19.47 -4.64 -6.57
N SER A 323 -20.09 -4.88 -5.41
CA SER A 323 -21.54 -4.80 -5.24
C SER A 323 -22.02 -3.35 -5.39
N PHE A 324 -21.28 -2.40 -4.82
CA PHE A 324 -21.55 -0.97 -4.98
C PHE A 324 -21.48 -0.55 -6.46
N ASP A 325 -20.45 -0.98 -7.20
CA ASP A 325 -20.29 -0.64 -8.62
C ASP A 325 -21.46 -1.15 -9.49
N ARG A 326 -22.09 -2.27 -9.10
CA ARG A 326 -23.26 -2.82 -9.80
C ARG A 326 -24.57 -2.15 -9.43
N VAL A 327 -24.72 -1.74 -8.17
CA VAL A 327 -25.98 -1.23 -7.62
C VAL A 327 -26.09 0.29 -7.79
N GLY A 328 -25.02 1.04 -7.53
CA GLY A 328 -25.04 2.51 -7.53
C GLY A 328 -25.79 3.11 -6.33
N MET A 329 -25.88 4.44 -6.26
CA MET A 329 -26.64 5.14 -5.21
C MET A 329 -28.12 5.25 -5.57
N PRO A 330 -29.05 5.26 -4.59
CA PRO A 330 -28.83 5.29 -3.13
C PRO A 330 -28.60 3.92 -2.45
N GLU A 331 -28.97 2.80 -3.08
CA GLU A 331 -28.88 1.46 -2.47
C GLU A 331 -27.44 1.03 -2.18
N GLY A 332 -26.45 1.61 -2.85
CA GLY A 332 -25.02 1.45 -2.60
C GLY A 332 -24.58 1.90 -1.19
N ARG A 333 -25.42 2.60 -0.44
CA ARG A 333 -25.18 2.90 0.98
C ARG A 333 -25.09 1.63 1.83
N TYR A 334 -25.83 0.57 1.48
CA TYR A 334 -25.79 -0.70 2.21
C TYR A 334 -24.43 -1.40 2.14
N PRO A 335 -23.84 -1.68 0.96
CA PRO A 335 -22.51 -2.28 0.89
C PRO A 335 -21.41 -1.39 1.49
N LEU A 336 -21.54 -0.06 1.42
CA LEU A 336 -20.64 0.87 2.11
C LEU A 336 -20.68 0.66 3.63
N ALA A 337 -21.88 0.72 4.22
CA ALA A 337 -22.06 0.55 5.66
C ALA A 337 -21.64 -0.85 6.12
N GLN A 338 -21.95 -1.89 5.33
CA GLN A 338 -21.58 -3.27 5.63
C GLN A 338 -20.06 -3.45 5.69
N ALA A 339 -19.32 -2.93 4.72
CA ALA A 339 -17.85 -2.99 4.73
C ALA A 339 -17.27 -2.25 5.95
N ALA A 340 -17.79 -1.06 6.25
CA ALA A 340 -17.30 -0.25 7.38
C ALA A 340 -17.55 -0.94 8.73
N LEU A 341 -18.76 -1.47 8.96
CA LEU A 341 -19.12 -2.19 10.18
C LEU A 341 -18.34 -3.49 10.35
N TYR A 342 -18.17 -4.24 9.26
CA TYR A 342 -17.35 -5.45 9.26
C TYR A 342 -15.91 -5.13 9.70
N LEU A 343 -15.29 -4.11 9.11
CA LEU A 343 -13.93 -3.72 9.49
C LEU A 343 -13.84 -3.17 10.92
N ALA A 344 -14.82 -2.39 11.38
CA ALA A 344 -14.83 -1.85 12.74
C ALA A 344 -14.89 -2.98 13.79
N THR A 345 -15.67 -4.02 13.52
CA THR A 345 -15.88 -5.16 14.42
C THR A 345 -14.87 -6.30 14.24
N ALA A 346 -14.07 -6.29 13.17
CA ALA A 346 -13.03 -7.29 12.92
C ALA A 346 -11.90 -7.24 13.97
N PRO A 347 -11.26 -8.38 14.29
CA PRO A 347 -10.06 -8.40 15.12
C PRO A 347 -8.94 -7.59 14.44
N LYS A 348 -8.18 -6.83 15.24
CA LYS A 348 -7.15 -5.93 14.73
C LYS A 348 -5.77 -6.55 14.82
N SER A 349 -4.98 -6.38 13.76
CA SER A 349 -3.56 -6.67 13.72
C SER A 349 -2.86 -5.83 12.67
N ASN A 350 -1.72 -5.26 13.08
CA ASN A 350 -0.81 -4.51 12.22
C ASN A 350 0.48 -5.28 11.92
N SER A 351 0.49 -6.61 12.08
CA SER A 351 1.67 -7.46 11.88
C SER A 351 2.26 -7.39 10.46
N VAL A 352 1.44 -7.00 9.48
CA VAL A 352 1.85 -6.74 8.08
C VAL A 352 2.88 -5.60 8.00
N MET A 353 2.92 -4.71 9.00
CA MET A 353 3.94 -3.64 9.09
C MET A 353 5.38 -4.17 9.11
N GLY A 354 5.57 -5.45 9.46
CA GLY A 354 6.87 -6.12 9.36
C GLY A 354 7.50 -6.06 7.97
N PHE A 355 6.71 -5.88 6.90
CA PHE A 355 7.25 -5.62 5.56
C PHE A 355 8.00 -4.27 5.48
N PHE A 356 7.48 -3.21 6.12
CA PHE A 356 8.14 -1.91 6.13
C PHE A 356 9.39 -1.92 7.01
N ASP A 357 9.40 -2.68 8.09
CA ASP A 357 10.60 -2.92 8.91
C ASP A 357 11.68 -3.64 8.07
N ALA A 358 11.29 -4.64 7.28
CA ALA A 358 12.19 -5.33 6.35
C ALA A 358 12.70 -4.40 5.24
N LEU A 359 11.84 -3.53 4.71
CA LEU A 359 12.22 -2.54 3.71
C LEU A 359 13.26 -1.56 4.26
N SER A 360 13.02 -1.04 5.48
CA SER A 360 13.98 -0.18 6.17
C SER A 360 15.30 -0.89 6.45
N ALA A 361 15.27 -2.17 6.79
CA ALA A 361 16.49 -2.96 7.01
C ALA A 361 17.29 -3.13 5.70
N VAL A 362 16.62 -3.30 4.56
CA VAL A 362 17.26 -3.37 3.24
C VAL A 362 17.88 -2.02 2.84
N GLU A 363 17.22 -0.90 3.13
CA GLU A 363 17.74 0.43 2.83
C GLU A 363 18.99 0.79 3.67
N GLN A 364 19.06 0.28 4.91
CA GLN A 364 20.16 0.55 5.84
C GLN A 364 21.33 -0.43 5.71
N ALA A 365 21.08 -1.67 5.32
CA ALA A 365 22.12 -2.69 5.19
C ALA A 365 22.91 -2.53 3.88
N GLN A 366 24.24 -2.61 3.94
CA GLN A 366 25.05 -2.86 2.75
C GLN A 366 24.74 -4.27 2.23
N GLU A 367 24.53 -4.37 0.90
CA GLU A 367 24.13 -5.57 0.14
C GLU A 367 24.54 -6.90 0.81
N GLY A 368 23.63 -7.51 1.57
CA GLY A 368 23.81 -8.88 2.04
C GLY A 368 23.56 -9.84 0.87
N GLU A 369 24.59 -10.55 0.42
CA GLU A 369 24.40 -11.54 -0.65
C GLU A 369 23.43 -12.65 -0.20
N VAL A 370 22.61 -13.14 -1.13
CA VAL A 370 21.71 -14.28 -0.90
C VAL A 370 22.54 -15.49 -0.42
N PRO A 371 22.18 -16.17 0.68
CA PRO A 371 22.87 -17.38 1.14
C PRO A 371 23.02 -18.42 0.03
N ASN A 372 24.19 -19.07 -0.04
CA ASN A 372 24.52 -19.94 -1.18
C ASN A 372 23.50 -21.07 -1.42
N HIS A 373 22.99 -21.68 -0.35
CA HIS A 373 21.98 -22.74 -0.42
C HIS A 373 20.60 -22.26 -0.91
N LEU A 374 20.36 -20.95 -1.00
CA LEU A 374 19.12 -20.38 -1.55
C LEU A 374 19.30 -19.82 -2.97
N ARG A 375 20.54 -19.84 -3.50
CA ARG A 375 20.82 -19.36 -4.86
C ARG A 375 20.31 -20.36 -5.90
N ASP A 376 19.96 -19.84 -7.09
CA ASP A 376 19.50 -20.68 -8.20
C ASP A 376 20.62 -21.62 -8.68
N ALA A 377 20.42 -22.92 -8.45
CA ALA A 377 21.32 -23.98 -8.88
C ALA A 377 21.45 -24.10 -10.42
N LYS A 378 20.46 -23.62 -11.19
CA LYS A 378 20.49 -23.67 -12.66
C LYS A 378 21.33 -22.57 -13.30
N ARG A 379 21.72 -21.55 -12.52
CA ARG A 379 22.54 -20.42 -13.00
C ARG A 379 24.01 -20.80 -13.19
N ASP A 380 24.40 -22.00 -12.74
CA ASP A 380 25.79 -22.41 -12.60
C ASP A 380 26.17 -23.46 -13.65
N LYS A 381 26.76 -23.01 -14.77
CA LYS A 381 27.37 -23.91 -15.78
C LYS A 381 28.82 -24.28 -15.44
N HIS A 382 29.43 -23.65 -14.42
CA HIS A 382 30.87 -23.71 -14.16
C HIS A 382 31.29 -24.08 -12.74
N GLY A 383 30.38 -24.58 -11.88
CA GLY A 383 30.77 -25.33 -10.69
C GLY A 383 31.04 -24.51 -9.42
N PHE A 384 30.35 -23.37 -9.23
CA PHE A 384 30.43 -22.60 -7.98
C PHE A 384 29.57 -23.17 -6.84
N GLY A 385 28.84 -24.26 -7.06
CA GLY A 385 28.05 -24.91 -6.01
C GLY A 385 26.84 -24.06 -5.58
N HIS A 386 26.31 -23.23 -6.47
CA HIS A 386 25.07 -22.49 -6.22
C HIS A 386 23.91 -23.44 -5.87
N GLY A 387 23.19 -23.16 -4.79
CA GLY A 387 22.10 -24.01 -4.30
C GLY A 387 22.56 -25.30 -3.60
N ALA A 388 23.88 -25.53 -3.47
CA ALA A 388 24.38 -26.67 -2.71
C ALA A 388 24.01 -26.52 -1.22
N GLY A 389 23.43 -27.58 -0.65
CA GLY A 389 22.98 -27.60 0.76
C GLY A 389 21.56 -27.10 1.00
N TYR A 390 20.77 -26.80 -0.05
CA TYR A 390 19.35 -26.45 0.12
C TYR A 390 18.56 -27.63 0.70
N LEU A 391 17.86 -27.38 1.82
CA LEU A 391 16.96 -28.37 2.41
C LEU A 391 15.54 -28.13 1.86
N TYR A 392 15.07 -29.00 0.96
CA TYR A 392 13.77 -28.83 0.32
C TYR A 392 12.61 -29.19 1.29
N PRO A 393 11.80 -28.23 1.76
CA PRO A 393 10.87 -28.46 2.88
C PRO A 393 9.86 -29.60 2.65
N HIS A 394 9.36 -29.80 1.43
CA HIS A 394 8.39 -30.86 1.14
C HIS A 394 8.96 -32.28 1.28
N SER A 395 10.29 -32.45 1.29
CA SER A 395 10.93 -33.74 1.57
C SER A 395 11.00 -34.07 3.07
N TYR A 396 10.59 -33.14 3.93
CA TYR A 396 10.59 -33.30 5.38
C TYR A 396 9.17 -33.43 5.92
N ARG A 397 9.04 -33.98 7.12
CA ARG A 397 7.74 -34.14 7.79
C ARG A 397 7.11 -32.77 8.05
N GLU A 398 5.78 -32.72 7.98
CA GLU A 398 5.01 -31.48 8.07
C GLU A 398 5.38 -30.42 7.02
N HIS A 399 6.10 -30.83 5.97
CA HIS A 399 6.60 -29.97 4.90
C HIS A 399 7.47 -28.80 5.41
N TRP A 400 8.24 -29.02 6.49
CA TRP A 400 9.05 -27.99 7.13
C TRP A 400 10.42 -28.50 7.57
N VAL A 401 11.44 -27.64 7.51
CA VAL A 401 12.81 -27.93 7.96
C VAL A 401 13.47 -26.70 8.58
N ALA A 402 14.20 -26.90 9.68
CA ALA A 402 15.00 -25.87 10.31
C ALA A 402 16.22 -25.54 9.43
N GLN A 403 16.18 -24.39 8.73
CA GLN A 403 17.33 -23.84 8.01
C GLN A 403 17.30 -22.31 8.08
N GLN A 404 18.47 -21.69 7.92
CA GLN A 404 18.61 -20.25 7.85
C GLN A 404 18.12 -19.73 6.49
N TYR A 405 17.15 -18.81 6.48
CA TYR A 405 16.63 -18.20 5.25
C TYR A 405 17.11 -16.75 5.03
N LEU A 406 17.30 -15.99 6.11
CA LEU A 406 17.85 -14.64 6.03
C LEU A 406 19.38 -14.68 5.80
N PRO A 407 19.97 -13.66 5.15
CA PRO A 407 21.43 -13.49 5.12
C PRO A 407 22.02 -13.48 6.53
N GLY A 408 23.29 -13.87 6.65
CA GLY A 408 23.99 -13.88 7.95
C GLY A 408 24.01 -12.49 8.62
N SER A 409 24.07 -11.42 7.84
CA SER A 409 24.02 -10.04 8.34
C SER A 409 22.69 -9.66 8.99
N LEU A 410 21.59 -10.34 8.64
CA LEU A 410 20.24 -10.11 9.19
C LEU A 410 19.80 -11.26 10.11
N GLN A 411 20.75 -12.08 10.54
CA GLN A 411 20.45 -13.22 11.40
C GLN A 411 19.92 -12.76 12.77
N GLY A 412 18.85 -13.40 13.24
CA GLY A 412 18.19 -13.06 14.49
C GLY A 412 17.20 -11.89 14.40
N GLN A 413 17.11 -11.19 13.27
CA GLN A 413 16.07 -10.18 13.08
C GLN A 413 14.70 -10.81 12.91
N VAL A 414 13.69 -10.16 13.48
CA VAL A 414 12.30 -10.61 13.47
C VAL A 414 11.45 -9.51 12.85
N PHE A 415 11.02 -9.73 11.61
CA PHE A 415 10.12 -8.81 10.91
C PHE A 415 8.64 -9.11 11.20
N TYR A 416 8.26 -10.39 11.24
CA TYR A 416 6.88 -10.79 11.42
C TYR A 416 6.62 -11.28 12.86
N GLN A 417 5.75 -10.57 13.56
CA GLN A 417 5.28 -10.87 14.90
C GLN A 417 3.74 -10.98 14.87
N PRO A 418 3.19 -12.19 14.71
CA PRO A 418 1.74 -12.39 14.70
C PRO A 418 1.12 -11.96 16.03
N SER A 419 -0.05 -11.32 15.97
CA SER A 419 -0.81 -10.92 17.16
C SER A 419 -1.45 -12.12 17.86
N ASP A 420 -2.08 -11.86 19.02
CA ASP A 420 -2.92 -12.82 19.74
C ASP A 420 -4.40 -12.73 19.34
N ARG A 421 -4.71 -12.03 18.24
CA ARG A 421 -6.08 -11.73 17.82
C ARG A 421 -6.47 -12.55 16.58
N GLY A 422 -7.72 -13.02 16.58
CA GLY A 422 -8.34 -13.68 15.42
C GLY A 422 -7.55 -14.89 14.94
N TYR A 423 -7.38 -15.00 13.62
CA TYR A 423 -6.65 -16.09 12.98
C TYR A 423 -5.15 -16.12 13.36
N GLU A 424 -4.56 -14.95 13.66
CA GLU A 424 -3.13 -14.90 13.98
C GLU A 424 -2.74 -15.58 15.27
N ASP A 425 -3.64 -15.78 16.24
CA ASP A 425 -3.28 -16.49 17.46
C ASP A 425 -2.77 -17.91 17.19
N GLN A 426 -3.37 -18.59 16.20
CA GLN A 426 -2.91 -19.92 15.76
C GLN A 426 -1.58 -19.83 15.02
N VAL A 427 -1.44 -18.82 14.15
CA VAL A 427 -0.21 -18.57 13.39
C VAL A 427 0.95 -18.24 14.33
N ARG A 428 0.70 -17.47 15.39
CA ARG A 428 1.66 -17.09 16.42
C ARG A 428 2.30 -18.31 17.05
N GLN A 429 1.48 -19.28 17.46
CA GLN A 429 1.95 -20.52 18.08
C GLN A 429 2.83 -21.34 17.12
N GLN A 430 2.42 -21.44 15.85
CA GLN A 430 3.18 -22.17 14.83
C GLN A 430 4.51 -21.48 14.49
N VAL A 431 4.49 -20.16 14.28
CA VAL A 431 5.67 -19.35 13.97
C VAL A 431 6.67 -19.41 15.14
N ALA A 432 6.19 -19.29 16.38
CA ALA A 432 7.04 -19.43 17.57
C ALA A 432 7.69 -20.81 17.65
N ARG A 433 6.92 -21.89 17.45
CA ARG A 433 7.43 -23.27 17.45
C ARG A 433 8.52 -23.49 16.39
N HIS A 434 8.32 -22.97 15.18
CA HIS A 434 9.32 -23.06 14.10
C HIS A 434 10.58 -22.25 14.41
N ARG A 435 10.42 -21.05 14.99
CA ARG A 435 11.55 -20.18 15.38
C ARG A 435 12.38 -20.79 16.50
N GLU A 436 11.74 -21.36 17.53
CA GLU A 436 12.41 -22.11 18.60
C GLU A 436 13.21 -23.29 18.06
N ALA A 437 12.63 -24.08 17.14
CA ALA A 437 13.30 -25.21 16.52
C ALA A 437 14.51 -24.78 15.66
N GLN A 438 14.41 -23.65 14.95
CA GLN A 438 15.54 -23.07 14.22
C GLN A 438 16.66 -22.62 15.16
N LEU A 439 16.34 -21.91 16.24
CA LEU A 439 17.31 -21.46 17.23
C LEU A 439 17.99 -22.65 17.95
N ALA A 440 17.23 -23.67 18.34
CA ALA A 440 17.77 -24.87 18.98
C ALA A 440 18.72 -25.64 18.04
N ALA A 441 18.38 -25.77 16.76
CA ALA A 441 19.25 -26.38 15.75
C ALA A 441 20.56 -25.60 15.57
N MET A 442 20.52 -24.27 15.70
CA MET A 442 21.72 -23.43 15.67
C MET A 442 22.59 -23.61 16.91
N VAL A 443 22.00 -23.59 18.12
CA VAL A 443 22.74 -23.73 19.39
C VAL A 443 23.40 -25.12 19.48
N GLU A 444 22.70 -26.20 19.16
CA GLU A 444 23.33 -27.54 19.15
C GLU A 444 24.35 -27.71 18.01
N GLY A 445 24.20 -26.96 16.91
CA GLY A 445 25.17 -26.89 15.82
C GLY A 445 26.50 -26.22 16.21
N THR A 446 26.52 -25.34 17.22
CA THR A 446 27.75 -24.63 17.64
C THR A 446 28.80 -25.49 18.36
N GLY A 447 28.48 -26.74 18.73
CA GLY A 447 29.46 -27.72 19.22
C GLY A 447 30.23 -28.44 18.10
N VAL A 448 29.79 -28.31 16.85
CA VAL A 448 30.52 -28.74 15.66
C VAL A 448 30.91 -27.47 14.94
N ALA A 449 32.18 -27.06 15.07
CA ALA A 449 32.73 -26.06 14.18
C ALA A 449 32.38 -26.48 12.75
N LEU A 450 31.53 -25.72 12.06
CA LEU A 450 31.51 -25.74 10.61
C LEU A 450 32.94 -25.39 10.24
N PRO A 451 33.72 -26.29 9.61
CA PRO A 451 34.98 -25.84 9.07
C PRO A 451 34.59 -24.74 8.08
N GLU A 452 35.10 -23.54 8.27
CA GLU A 452 35.39 -22.72 7.10
C GLU A 452 36.29 -23.60 6.23
N ILE A 453 35.70 -24.23 5.21
CA ILE A 453 36.45 -24.99 4.21
C ILE A 453 37.14 -23.94 3.33
N LEU A 454 38.15 -23.29 3.90
CA LEU A 454 39.18 -22.54 3.20
C LEU A 454 40.29 -23.50 2.81
N THR A 455 39.98 -24.66 2.23
CA THR A 455 40.93 -25.42 1.40
C THR A 455 40.27 -26.62 0.74
N PHE A 456 40.58 -26.80 -0.54
CA PHE A 456 40.18 -27.94 -1.36
C PHE A 456 40.64 -29.26 -0.72
N SER A 457 39.68 -30.15 -0.46
CA SER A 457 39.91 -31.60 -0.46
C SER A 457 38.74 -32.27 -1.18
N PRO A 458 38.99 -33.34 -1.96
CA PRO A 458 37.95 -33.98 -2.76
C PRO A 458 36.86 -34.57 -1.87
N ALA A 459 35.62 -34.39 -2.31
CA ALA A 459 34.39 -34.72 -1.59
C ALA A 459 34.41 -36.16 -1.08
N ASN A 460 34.46 -36.32 0.24
CA ASN A 460 34.17 -37.59 0.86
C ASN A 460 32.64 -37.66 1.08
N SER A 461 31.93 -38.03 0.01
CA SER A 461 30.45 -38.01 -0.10
C SER A 461 29.69 -38.81 0.98
N VAL A 462 30.40 -39.59 1.79
CA VAL A 462 29.86 -40.36 2.92
C VAL A 462 29.85 -39.52 4.20
N THR A 463 30.89 -38.71 4.43
CA THR A 463 31.06 -37.89 5.64
C THR A 463 30.11 -36.69 5.61
N ASP A 464 29.94 -36.04 4.45
CA ASP A 464 28.99 -34.93 4.27
C ASP A 464 27.53 -35.39 4.38
N ARG A 465 27.22 -36.58 3.83
CA ARG A 465 25.88 -37.19 3.92
C ARG A 465 25.57 -37.71 5.33
N TRP A 466 26.60 -38.03 6.12
CA TRP A 466 26.49 -38.38 7.54
C TRP A 466 26.25 -37.12 8.39
N LEU A 467 27.03 -36.05 8.22
CA LEU A 467 26.81 -34.76 8.91
C LEU A 467 25.45 -34.13 8.60
N GLN A 468 24.99 -34.19 7.34
CA GLN A 468 23.67 -33.73 6.91
C GLN A 468 22.52 -34.55 7.51
N ARG A 469 22.70 -35.87 7.71
CA ARG A 469 21.73 -36.71 8.41
C ARG A 469 21.74 -36.45 9.90
N THR A 470 22.90 -36.24 10.51
CA THR A 470 23.02 -36.05 11.97
C THR A 470 22.38 -34.74 12.41
N LEU A 471 22.56 -33.62 11.71
CA LEU A 471 21.98 -32.33 12.08
C LEU A 471 20.45 -32.29 11.86
N SER A 472 19.96 -32.82 10.73
CA SER A 472 18.52 -32.89 10.42
C SER A 472 17.76 -33.91 11.28
N GLN A 473 18.37 -35.06 11.60
CA GLN A 473 17.79 -36.00 12.54
C GLN A 473 17.77 -35.45 13.96
N THR A 474 18.70 -34.57 14.33
CA THR A 474 18.78 -34.06 15.71
C THR A 474 17.57 -33.18 16.02
N GLY A 475 17.21 -32.19 15.17
CA GLY A 475 16.02 -31.37 15.38
C GLY A 475 14.70 -32.16 15.43
N GLU A 476 14.50 -33.11 14.49
CA GLU A 476 13.32 -33.98 14.48
C GLU A 476 13.27 -34.93 15.70
N ARG A 477 14.43 -35.48 16.08
CA ARG A 477 14.56 -36.34 17.26
C ARG A 477 14.30 -35.56 18.53
N LEU A 478 14.74 -34.31 18.63
CA LEU A 478 14.47 -33.43 19.75
C LEU A 478 12.98 -33.12 19.89
N ALA A 479 12.30 -32.77 18.79
CA ALA A 479 10.86 -32.56 18.80
C ALA A 479 10.10 -33.83 19.21
N THR A 480 10.49 -34.99 18.67
CA THR A 480 9.92 -36.30 19.05
C THR A 480 10.15 -36.62 20.52
N ILE A 481 11.35 -36.34 21.05
CA ILE A 481 11.68 -36.54 22.47
C ILE A 481 10.82 -35.62 23.33
N ARG A 482 10.72 -34.33 23.00
CA ARG A 482 9.87 -33.36 23.71
C ARG A 482 8.43 -33.86 23.75
N ASP A 483 7.84 -34.15 22.59
CA ASP A 483 6.43 -34.55 22.49
C ASP A 483 6.18 -35.85 23.28
N ARG A 484 7.12 -36.80 23.26
CA ARG A 484 7.04 -38.04 24.04
C ARG A 484 7.17 -37.79 25.55
N VAL A 485 8.07 -36.92 25.98
CA VAL A 485 8.22 -36.52 27.39
C VAL A 485 6.92 -35.90 27.90
N PHE A 486 6.32 -34.96 27.15
CA PHE A 486 5.07 -34.31 27.55
C PHE A 486 3.86 -35.25 27.50
N THR A 487 3.83 -36.20 26.57
CA THR A 487 2.79 -37.24 26.54
C THR A 487 2.85 -38.13 27.79
N LEU A 488 4.06 -38.49 28.25
CA LEU A 488 4.24 -39.29 29.46
C LEU A 488 4.00 -38.49 30.75
N ALA A 489 4.47 -37.24 30.79
CA ALA A 489 4.30 -36.37 31.95
C ALA A 489 2.84 -35.93 32.14
N ASN A 490 2.09 -35.79 31.04
CA ASN A 490 0.68 -35.38 30.99
C ASN A 490 0.34 -34.21 31.94
N PRO A 491 0.98 -33.04 31.78
CA PRO A 491 0.80 -31.92 32.71
C PRO A 491 -0.58 -31.26 32.57
N GLN A 492 -1.11 -30.78 33.70
CA GLN A 492 -2.34 -29.98 33.76
C GLN A 492 -1.98 -28.50 33.91
N ARG A 493 -2.88 -27.60 33.50
CA ARG A 493 -2.60 -26.16 33.41
C ARG A 493 -2.09 -25.49 34.70
N HIS A 494 -2.50 -26.02 35.85
CA HIS A 494 -2.13 -25.55 37.20
C HIS A 494 -0.92 -26.27 37.80
N HIS A 495 -0.33 -27.24 37.10
CA HIS A 495 0.82 -27.99 37.63
C HIS A 495 2.07 -27.14 37.70
N LEU A 496 2.80 -27.28 38.80
CA LEU A 496 4.16 -26.77 38.92
C LEU A 496 5.15 -27.78 38.33
N ILE A 497 5.93 -27.35 37.32
CA ILE A 497 6.86 -28.23 36.61
C ILE A 497 8.32 -27.82 36.87
N LEU A 498 9.16 -28.82 37.19
CA LEU A 498 10.62 -28.67 37.17
C LEU A 498 11.19 -29.26 35.87
N ASP A 499 11.85 -28.44 35.06
CA ASP A 499 12.68 -28.87 33.92
C ASP A 499 14.13 -29.01 34.36
N VAL A 500 14.58 -30.26 34.48
CA VAL A 500 15.95 -30.61 34.86
C VAL A 500 16.81 -30.71 33.60
N ASN A 501 17.93 -30.00 33.58
CA ASN A 501 18.76 -29.81 32.38
C ASN A 501 18.10 -28.91 31.33
N ALA A 502 17.60 -27.76 31.78
CA ALA A 502 16.89 -26.76 31.00
C ALA A 502 17.78 -25.95 30.02
N GLY A 503 19.08 -26.23 29.93
CA GLY A 503 20.03 -25.38 29.19
C GLY A 503 19.68 -25.15 27.72
N SER A 504 18.97 -26.09 27.08
CA SER A 504 18.53 -25.94 25.69
C SER A 504 17.16 -25.25 25.53
N GLY A 505 16.43 -24.97 26.62
CA GLY A 505 15.07 -24.40 26.62
C GLY A 505 13.97 -25.27 25.99
N LEU A 506 14.33 -26.39 25.35
CA LEU A 506 13.43 -27.25 24.56
C LEU A 506 12.21 -27.75 25.36
N LEU A 507 12.42 -28.17 26.60
CA LEU A 507 11.33 -28.64 27.48
C LEU A 507 10.73 -27.47 28.28
N THR A 508 11.56 -26.52 28.72
CA THR A 508 11.15 -25.33 29.47
C THR A 508 10.05 -24.56 28.74
N TRP A 509 10.23 -24.21 27.47
CA TRP A 509 9.27 -23.38 26.74
C TRP A 509 7.95 -24.12 26.46
N GLU A 510 8.03 -25.42 26.22
CA GLU A 510 6.82 -26.24 26.09
C GLU A 510 6.10 -26.39 27.43
N ALA A 511 6.82 -26.50 28.55
CA ALA A 511 6.23 -26.51 29.88
C ALA A 511 5.47 -25.20 30.15
N VAL A 512 6.09 -24.04 29.87
CA VAL A 512 5.46 -22.72 30.09
C VAL A 512 4.13 -22.60 29.34
N ARG A 513 4.04 -23.16 28.13
CA ARG A 513 2.78 -23.20 27.34
C ARG A 513 1.73 -24.14 27.94
N ARG A 514 2.15 -25.29 28.46
CA ARG A 514 1.26 -26.32 29.00
C ARG A 514 0.73 -25.98 30.39
N VAL A 515 1.50 -25.23 31.17
CA VAL A 515 1.18 -24.88 32.57
C VAL A 515 1.13 -23.37 32.83
N PRO A 516 0.26 -22.63 32.14
CA PRO A 516 0.21 -21.17 32.27
C PRO A 516 -0.23 -20.67 33.65
N GLU A 517 -0.80 -21.54 34.49
CA GLU A 517 -1.30 -21.20 35.84
C GLU A 517 -0.40 -21.76 36.97
N GLY A 518 0.35 -22.83 36.70
CA GLY A 518 1.15 -23.54 37.71
C GLY A 518 2.60 -23.11 37.80
N GLY A 519 3.21 -22.65 36.70
CA GLY A 519 4.58 -22.15 36.67
C GLY A 519 5.65 -23.20 36.35
N VAL A 520 6.84 -22.74 35.97
CA VAL A 520 7.96 -23.59 35.54
C VAL A 520 9.25 -23.17 36.20
N TYR A 521 9.98 -24.15 36.73
CA TYR A 521 11.33 -23.99 37.26
C TYR A 521 12.31 -24.62 36.27
N ALA A 522 13.27 -23.85 35.79
CA ALA A 522 14.25 -24.25 34.78
C ALA A 522 15.63 -24.41 35.43
N TRP A 523 16.12 -25.64 35.55
CA TRP A 523 17.41 -25.92 36.18
C TRP A 523 18.52 -26.03 35.14
N VAL A 524 19.45 -25.07 35.16
CA VAL A 524 20.56 -24.94 34.20
C VAL A 524 21.93 -25.23 34.82
N TYR A 525 22.87 -25.68 33.99
CA TYR A 525 24.22 -26.10 34.42
C TYR A 525 25.31 -25.04 34.23
N GLY A 526 25.06 -24.00 33.41
CA GLY A 526 26.04 -22.96 33.09
C GLY A 526 25.46 -21.55 33.14
N ALA A 527 26.30 -20.57 33.47
CA ALA A 527 25.94 -19.15 33.52
C ALA A 527 25.50 -18.59 32.15
N THR A 528 26.04 -19.15 31.07
CA THR A 528 25.68 -18.76 29.69
C THR A 528 24.25 -19.18 29.36
N ASP A 529 23.85 -20.39 29.73
CA ASP A 529 22.50 -20.93 29.49
C ASP A 529 21.46 -20.21 30.36
N GLU A 530 21.84 -19.88 31.60
CA GLU A 530 21.01 -19.07 32.50
C GLU A 530 20.68 -17.72 31.86
N LYS A 531 21.71 -17.00 31.40
CA LYS A 531 21.55 -15.69 30.78
C LYS A 531 20.69 -15.78 29.51
N ALA A 532 20.92 -16.80 28.67
CA ALA A 532 20.15 -17.01 27.45
C ALA A 532 18.66 -17.28 27.74
N LEU A 533 18.34 -18.10 28.74
CA LEU A 533 16.96 -18.36 29.16
C LEU A 533 16.29 -17.12 29.77
N GLN A 534 17.02 -16.36 30.58
CA GLN A 534 16.50 -15.12 31.17
C GLN A 534 16.21 -14.05 30.12
N GLU A 535 17.11 -13.85 29.14
CA GLU A 535 16.92 -12.92 28.02
C GLU A 535 15.70 -13.30 27.18
N GLN A 536 15.49 -14.60 26.92
CA GLN A 536 14.31 -15.10 26.22
C GLN A 536 13.02 -14.94 27.04
N ALA A 537 13.09 -15.10 28.36
CA ALA A 537 11.93 -14.96 29.25
C ALA A 537 11.40 -13.53 29.36
N VAL A 538 12.21 -12.50 29.04
CA VAL A 538 11.78 -11.09 29.10
C VAL A 538 10.53 -10.82 28.25
N PHE A 539 10.38 -11.54 27.14
CA PHE A 539 9.25 -11.40 26.21
C PHE A 539 7.96 -12.07 26.69
N LEU A 540 7.98 -12.77 27.83
CA LEU A 540 6.79 -13.37 28.44
C LEU A 540 6.20 -12.44 29.52
N PRO A 541 4.87 -12.49 29.74
CA PRO A 541 4.22 -11.87 30.90
C PRO A 541 4.91 -12.31 32.20
N GLU A 542 5.04 -11.43 33.19
CA GLU A 542 5.78 -11.70 34.43
C GLU A 542 5.36 -12.99 35.14
N LEU A 543 4.05 -13.29 35.13
CA LEU A 543 3.47 -14.49 35.72
C LEU A 543 3.84 -15.80 35.00
N ASN A 544 4.25 -15.71 33.73
CA ASN A 544 4.58 -16.86 32.87
C ASN A 544 6.09 -17.05 32.72
N ARG A 545 6.92 -16.19 33.33
CA ARG A 545 8.37 -16.30 33.24
C ARG A 545 8.85 -17.51 34.05
N PRO A 546 9.63 -18.42 33.46
CA PRO A 546 10.20 -19.53 34.22
C PRO A 546 11.20 -19.02 35.26
N VAL A 547 11.22 -19.65 36.42
CA VAL A 547 12.22 -19.39 37.47
C VAL A 547 13.49 -20.18 37.12
N VAL A 548 14.55 -19.48 36.72
CA VAL A 548 15.81 -20.12 36.34
C VAL A 548 16.68 -20.34 37.59
N ILE A 549 17.11 -21.58 37.82
CA ILE A 549 17.98 -21.98 38.94
C ILE A 549 19.33 -22.46 38.39
N GLN A 550 20.42 -21.89 38.90
CA GLN A 550 21.80 -22.24 38.51
C GLN A 550 22.40 -23.34 39.40
N LYS A 551 23.02 -24.36 38.79
CA LYS A 551 23.88 -25.35 39.47
C LYS A 551 25.31 -24.84 39.64
N ASN A 552 25.97 -25.18 40.75
CA ASN A 552 27.42 -25.03 40.89
C ASN A 552 28.12 -26.34 40.44
N PHE A 553 29.06 -26.27 39.50
CA PHE A 553 29.61 -27.43 38.77
C PHE A 553 30.39 -28.44 39.66
N GLN A 554 30.73 -28.05 40.90
CA GLN A 554 31.56 -28.84 41.82
C GLN A 554 30.77 -29.72 42.80
N GLU A 555 29.45 -29.59 42.90
CA GLU A 555 28.61 -30.34 43.85
C GLU A 555 27.97 -31.58 43.19
N LYS A 556 27.95 -32.72 43.92
CA LYS A 556 27.24 -33.93 43.47
C LYS A 556 25.76 -33.61 43.30
N PHE A 557 25.08 -34.25 42.33
CA PHE A 557 23.66 -33.99 42.05
C PHE A 557 22.78 -34.14 43.30
N SER A 558 23.05 -35.15 44.14
CA SER A 558 22.40 -35.41 45.43
C SER A 558 22.61 -34.32 46.49
N GLU A 559 23.66 -33.49 46.36
CA GLU A 559 24.00 -32.41 47.30
C GLU A 559 23.46 -31.04 46.83
N SER A 560 22.95 -30.95 45.60
CA SER A 560 22.55 -29.68 44.94
C SER A 560 21.04 -29.39 44.95
N ILE A 561 20.22 -30.35 45.38
CA ILE A 561 18.77 -30.21 45.59
C ILE A 561 18.35 -29.21 46.70
N PRO A 562 19.17 -28.86 47.72
CA PRO A 562 18.80 -27.90 48.77
C PRO A 562 18.62 -26.43 48.35
N LYS A 563 18.74 -26.09 47.05
CA LYS A 563 18.53 -24.71 46.55
C LYS A 563 17.15 -24.45 45.98
N ILE A 564 16.33 -25.49 45.84
CA ILE A 564 14.89 -25.34 45.65
C ILE A 564 14.33 -24.90 47.02
N PRO A 565 13.52 -23.83 47.12
CA PRO A 565 12.96 -23.43 48.40
C PRO A 565 12.29 -24.64 49.07
N PRO A 566 12.58 -24.95 50.35
CA PRO A 566 12.16 -26.21 50.99
C PRO A 566 10.63 -26.42 51.00
N ASP A 567 9.88 -25.33 50.83
CA ASP A 567 8.42 -25.28 50.81
C ASP A 567 7.80 -25.53 49.42
N VAL A 568 8.61 -25.67 48.37
CA VAL A 568 8.14 -25.90 47.00
C VAL A 568 8.15 -27.41 46.71
N ARG A 569 7.02 -27.91 46.20
CA ARG A 569 6.87 -29.28 45.70
C ARG A 569 6.34 -29.22 44.27
N PHE A 570 6.84 -30.11 43.42
CA PHE A 570 6.51 -30.14 42.00
C PHE A 570 5.49 -31.23 41.71
N ASP A 571 4.50 -30.92 40.88
CA ASP A 571 3.56 -31.92 40.40
C ASP A 571 4.22 -32.83 39.37
N ARG A 572 5.15 -32.29 38.57
CA ARG A 572 5.90 -33.04 37.56
C ARG A 572 7.34 -32.57 37.48
N ILE A 573 8.25 -33.54 37.32
CA ILE A 573 9.64 -33.31 36.99
C ILE A 573 9.88 -33.89 35.60
N ILE A 574 10.35 -33.05 34.68
CA ILE A 574 10.73 -33.43 33.32
C ILE A 574 12.21 -33.13 33.12
N GLY A 575 12.84 -33.81 32.17
CA GLY A 575 14.24 -33.51 31.85
C GLY A 575 14.77 -34.41 30.76
N ARG A 576 15.76 -33.91 30.02
CA ARG A 576 16.43 -34.65 28.94
C ARG A 576 17.90 -34.85 29.27
N ASN A 577 18.39 -36.08 29.09
CA ASN A 577 19.78 -36.47 29.34
C ASN A 577 20.27 -36.21 30.77
N VAL A 578 19.36 -36.06 31.74
CA VAL A 578 19.68 -35.73 33.14
C VAL A 578 20.60 -36.78 33.77
N LEU A 579 20.27 -38.07 33.59
CA LEU A 579 21.00 -39.18 34.20
C LEU A 579 22.19 -39.66 33.37
N LEU A 580 22.55 -38.96 32.28
CA LEU A 580 23.53 -39.47 31.32
C LEU A 580 24.95 -39.50 31.91
N ASN A 581 25.30 -38.47 32.68
CA ASN A 581 26.64 -38.27 33.25
C ASN A 581 26.73 -38.61 34.76
N GLU A 582 25.64 -39.12 35.35
CA GLU A 582 25.56 -39.41 36.78
C GLU A 582 25.98 -40.86 37.09
N ILE A 583 26.90 -41.00 38.05
CA ILE A 583 27.48 -42.30 38.45
C ILE A 583 26.45 -43.14 39.21
N ASP A 584 25.67 -42.52 40.10
CA ASP A 584 24.59 -43.17 40.85
C ASP A 584 23.23 -42.61 40.46
N LYS A 585 22.64 -43.23 39.43
CA LYS A 585 21.33 -42.81 38.89
C LYS A 585 20.19 -43.03 39.87
N ASN A 586 20.29 -44.02 40.75
CA ASN A 586 19.24 -44.34 41.72
C ASN A 586 19.17 -43.28 42.81
N ALA A 587 20.32 -42.85 43.33
CA ALA A 587 20.38 -41.74 44.28
C ALA A 587 19.78 -40.46 43.69
N VAL A 588 20.11 -40.14 42.44
CA VAL A 588 19.57 -38.96 41.75
C VAL A 588 18.05 -39.01 41.59
N VAL A 589 17.49 -40.15 41.17
CA VAL A 589 16.04 -40.32 41.04
C VAL A 589 15.34 -40.26 42.40
N GLN A 590 15.93 -40.83 43.45
CA GLN A 590 15.38 -40.77 44.81
C GLN A 590 15.31 -39.33 45.31
N SER A 591 16.38 -38.56 45.16
CA SER A 591 16.39 -37.18 45.62
C SER A 591 15.47 -36.27 44.77
N LEU A 592 15.28 -36.55 43.48
CA LEU A 592 14.25 -35.87 42.69
C LEU A 592 12.83 -36.25 43.16
N ALA A 593 12.60 -37.51 43.50
CA ALA A 593 11.30 -37.97 44.01
C ALA A 593 10.92 -37.30 45.34
N GLU A 594 11.88 -36.93 46.18
CA GLU A 594 11.65 -36.18 47.43
C GLU A 594 11.09 -34.77 47.19
N THR A 595 11.26 -34.22 45.97
CA THR A 595 10.75 -32.90 45.59
C THR A 595 9.38 -32.95 44.88
N LEU A 596 8.83 -34.14 44.62
CA LEU A 596 7.49 -34.32 44.06
C LEU A 596 6.41 -34.17 45.15
N CYS A 597 5.23 -33.67 44.75
CA CYS A 597 4.00 -33.65 45.55
C CYS A 597 3.45 -35.06 45.82
#